data_AF-H6QRS6-F1
#
_entry.id   AF-H6QRS6-F1
#
_cell.length_a   1.000
_cell.length_b   1.000
_cell.length_c   1.000
_cell.angle_alpha   90.00
_cell.angle_beta   90.00
_cell.angle_gamma   90.00
#
_symmetry.space_group_name_H-M   'P 1'
#
loop_
_entity.id
_entity.type
_entity.pdbx_description
1 polymer ?
#
loop_
_entity_poly.entity_id
_entity_poly.type
_entity_poly.pdbx_seq_one_letter_code
_entity_poly.pdbx_strand_id
1 'polypeptide(L)'
;MSTEVIRETKVLLTPHNYALWLLPMEARLFKLNLLDIVENKVETKTEDDKVAWNKLNNTAYSEIIAYIGQEVLGFVSSALPSTPRFNGQGLWKLLKAQYAGDDLTSQTTALDQFLHLDFSSITSFIPSVRSANQKITMSGLILDDRVRTILMLKKLPSDYRSFRDIVSMNYGTESFESVIKKLESYVAQNDLDKKPPSTSSIPIQSLLTRPNDQASSNSNSAVCSHCKKPGHRPHNCWVKFPEKAPRTEAAHATLQENYNQLNDPTDFTHFRLADGVLHHVDEIKFDGVKYF
;
A
#
# COMPACT_ATOMS: atom_id res chain seq x y z
N MET A 1 49.61 -6.49 -1.22
CA MET A 1 49.14 -6.05 -2.55
C MET A 1 47.63 -6.23 -2.58
N SER A 2 46.88 -5.14 -2.50
CA SER A 2 45.41 -5.19 -2.59
C SER A 2 45.03 -5.38 -4.05
N THR A 3 44.43 -6.52 -4.38
CA THR A 3 43.81 -6.73 -5.68
C THR A 3 42.56 -5.86 -5.76
N GLU A 4 42.65 -4.76 -6.51
CA GLU A 4 41.47 -4.02 -6.96
C GLU A 4 40.61 -4.99 -7.80
N VAL A 5 39.51 -5.45 -7.22
CA VAL A 5 38.47 -6.15 -7.97
C VAL A 5 37.74 -5.08 -8.77
N ILE A 6 38.25 -4.75 -9.96
CA ILE A 6 37.54 -3.94 -10.94
C ILE A 6 36.35 -4.78 -11.40
N ARG A 7 35.15 -4.50 -10.87
CA ARG A 7 33.91 -5.09 -11.37
C ARG A 7 33.60 -4.51 -12.75
N GLU A 8 34.24 -5.02 -13.80
CA GLU A 8 33.81 -4.76 -15.18
C GLU A 8 32.55 -5.59 -15.49
N THR A 9 31.42 -5.26 -14.85
CA THR A 9 30.12 -5.80 -15.27
C THR A 9 29.66 -4.97 -16.46
N LYS A 10 30.21 -5.29 -17.64
CA LYS A 10 29.75 -4.74 -18.91
C LYS A 10 28.33 -5.22 -19.16
N VAL A 11 27.34 -4.37 -18.88
CA VAL A 11 25.93 -4.64 -19.20
C VAL A 11 25.75 -4.43 -20.69
N LEU A 12 25.43 -5.50 -21.43
CA LEU A 12 25.08 -5.41 -22.85
C LEU A 12 23.58 -5.19 -23.02
N LEU A 13 23.20 -4.38 -24.01
CA LEU A 13 21.80 -4.17 -24.33
C LEU A 13 21.18 -5.45 -24.91
N THR A 14 20.08 -5.85 -24.31
CA THR A 14 19.17 -6.92 -24.74
C THR A 14 17.75 -6.33 -24.83
N PRO A 15 16.79 -7.02 -25.46
CA PRO A 15 15.42 -6.52 -25.53
C PRO A 15 14.73 -6.29 -24.18
N HIS A 16 15.28 -6.80 -23.07
CA HIS A 16 14.60 -6.85 -21.77
C HIS A 16 15.28 -6.04 -20.66
N ASN A 17 16.42 -5.38 -20.93
CA ASN A 17 17.22 -4.75 -19.88
C ASN A 17 17.57 -3.29 -20.16
N TYR A 18 16.81 -2.60 -21.00
CA TYR A 18 17.13 -1.23 -21.43
C TYR A 18 17.43 -0.28 -20.28
N ALA A 19 16.61 -0.21 -19.21
CA ALA A 19 16.92 0.72 -18.11
C ALA A 19 18.18 0.33 -17.31
N LEU A 20 18.47 -0.97 -17.19
CA LEU A 20 19.70 -1.43 -16.54
C LEU A 20 20.94 -1.14 -17.41
N TRP A 21 20.77 -1.13 -18.73
CA TRP A 21 21.78 -0.77 -19.70
C TRP A 21 21.97 0.75 -19.83
N LEU A 22 20.89 1.51 -19.76
CA LEU A 22 20.87 2.95 -19.97
C LEU A 22 21.78 3.66 -18.97
N LEU A 23 21.65 3.35 -17.68
CA LEU A 23 22.42 3.98 -16.61
C LEU A 23 23.95 3.90 -16.81
N PRO A 24 24.57 2.72 -16.99
CA PRO A 24 26.00 2.63 -17.24
C PRO A 24 26.41 3.20 -18.60
N MET A 25 25.53 3.15 -19.61
CA MET A 25 25.83 3.72 -20.92
C MET A 25 25.85 5.25 -20.89
N GLU A 26 24.87 5.89 -20.26
CA GLU A 26 24.83 7.34 -20.04
C GLU A 26 26.05 7.81 -19.26
N ALA A 27 26.43 7.11 -18.19
CA ALA A 27 27.63 7.42 -17.41
C ALA A 27 28.91 7.37 -18.27
N ARG A 28 29.01 6.39 -19.18
CA ARG A 28 30.13 6.26 -20.12
C ARG A 28 30.14 7.39 -21.14
N LEU A 29 29.00 7.71 -21.76
CA LEU A 29 28.88 8.80 -22.71
C LEU A 29 29.17 10.15 -22.05
N PHE A 30 28.70 10.37 -20.83
CA PHE A 30 29.00 11.56 -20.04
C PHE A 30 30.51 11.69 -19.78
N LYS A 31 31.17 10.63 -19.32
CA LYS A 31 32.62 10.61 -19.09
C LYS A 31 33.43 10.98 -20.33
N LEU A 32 32.93 10.64 -21.52
CA LEU A 32 33.58 10.92 -22.80
C LEU A 32 33.12 12.24 -23.45
N ASN A 33 32.25 13.02 -22.79
CA ASN A 33 31.62 14.24 -23.34
C ASN A 33 30.81 13.98 -24.63
N LEU A 34 30.17 12.81 -24.73
CA LEU A 34 29.38 12.37 -25.88
C LEU A 34 27.86 12.45 -25.63
N LEU A 35 27.43 12.61 -24.38
CA LEU A 35 26.01 12.58 -24.01
C LEU A 35 25.22 13.72 -24.68
N ASP A 36 25.72 14.96 -24.60
CA ASP A 36 25.05 16.12 -25.20
C ASP A 36 24.94 16.03 -26.73
N ILE A 37 25.85 15.29 -27.38
CA ILE A 37 25.86 15.05 -28.83
C ILE A 37 24.70 14.13 -29.22
N VAL A 38 24.53 13.01 -28.50
CA VAL A 38 23.47 12.04 -28.78
C VAL A 38 22.08 12.51 -28.34
N GLU A 39 22.01 13.39 -27.34
CA GLU A 39 20.76 14.03 -26.90
C GLU A 39 20.37 15.26 -27.73
N ASN A 40 21.19 15.65 -28.71
CA ASN A 40 20.94 16.80 -29.59
C ASN A 40 20.88 18.15 -28.84
N LYS A 41 21.68 18.31 -27.80
CA LYS A 41 21.75 19.54 -26.98
C LYS A 41 22.76 20.56 -27.52
N VAL A 42 23.53 20.21 -28.55
CA VAL A 42 24.57 21.07 -29.14
C VAL A 42 24.10 21.61 -30.49
N GLU A 43 23.92 22.93 -30.58
CA GLU A 43 23.69 23.62 -31.85
C GLU A 43 25.04 23.92 -32.53
N THR A 44 25.29 23.31 -33.71
CA THR A 44 26.49 23.60 -34.50
C THR A 44 26.31 24.90 -35.28
N LYS A 45 27.13 25.91 -35.00
CA LYS A 45 27.02 27.26 -35.59
C LYS A 45 27.97 27.50 -36.76
N THR A 46 29.14 26.85 -36.76
CA THR A 46 30.16 26.97 -37.82
C THR A 46 30.41 25.65 -38.54
N GLU A 47 31.08 25.68 -39.69
CA GLU A 47 31.43 24.46 -40.44
C GLU A 47 32.50 23.62 -39.72
N ASP A 48 33.46 24.26 -39.04
CA ASP A 48 34.44 23.58 -38.20
C ASP A 48 33.77 22.88 -37.01
N ASP A 49 32.74 23.50 -36.41
CA ASP A 49 31.94 22.87 -35.36
C ASP A 49 31.22 21.61 -35.87
N LYS A 50 30.75 21.59 -37.13
CA LYS A 50 30.10 20.41 -37.72
C LYS A 50 31.08 19.26 -37.90
N VAL A 51 32.32 19.55 -38.31
CA VAL A 51 33.35 18.51 -38.47
C VAL A 51 33.71 17.90 -37.11
N ALA A 52 33.92 18.75 -36.10
CA ALA A 52 34.17 18.31 -34.72
C ALA A 52 32.99 17.50 -34.16
N TRP A 53 31.76 17.99 -34.37
CA TRP A 53 30.53 17.31 -33.98
C TRP A 53 30.40 15.94 -34.63
N ASN A 54 30.65 15.82 -35.95
CA ASN A 54 30.60 14.55 -36.67
C ASN A 54 31.61 13.54 -36.10
N LYS A 55 32.81 13.99 -35.72
CA LYS A 55 33.81 13.11 -35.09
C LYS A 55 33.32 12.57 -33.74
N LEU A 56 32.74 13.42 -32.90
CA LEU A 56 32.16 13.01 -31.62
C LEU A 56 30.94 12.10 -31.83
N ASN A 57 30.07 12.40 -32.80
CA ASN A 57 28.92 11.58 -33.16
C ASN A 57 29.34 10.17 -33.61
N ASN A 58 30.39 10.08 -34.44
CA ASN A 58 30.95 8.80 -34.87
C ASN A 58 31.61 8.03 -33.72
N THR A 59 32.21 8.74 -32.77
CA THR A 59 32.78 8.14 -31.56
C THR A 59 31.67 7.59 -30.66
N ALA A 60 30.59 8.34 -30.48
CA ALA A 60 29.41 7.88 -29.75
C ALA A 60 28.82 6.61 -30.38
N TYR A 61 28.79 6.52 -31.71
CA TYR A 61 28.37 5.31 -32.40
C TYR A 61 29.22 4.09 -32.02
N SER A 62 30.55 4.18 -32.10
CA SER A 62 31.42 3.03 -31.78
C SER A 62 31.31 2.63 -30.30
N GLU A 63 31.18 3.61 -29.43
CA GLU A 63 30.99 3.40 -27.99
C GLU A 63 29.67 2.69 -27.70
N ILE A 64 28.55 3.14 -28.29
CA ILE A 64 27.24 2.51 -28.09
C ILE A 64 27.23 1.10 -28.67
N ILE A 65 27.69 0.90 -29.91
CA ILE A 65 27.72 -0.43 -30.57
C ILE A 65 28.48 -1.46 -29.73
N ALA A 66 29.59 -1.08 -29.10
CA ALA A 66 30.36 -1.98 -28.25
C ALA A 66 29.56 -2.51 -27.05
N TYR A 67 28.45 -1.86 -26.69
CA TYR A 67 27.57 -2.19 -25.58
C TYR A 67 26.23 -2.80 -26.01
N ILE A 68 26.09 -3.22 -27.26
CA ILE A 68 24.88 -3.87 -27.78
C ILE A 68 25.08 -5.39 -27.84
N GLY A 69 24.08 -6.15 -27.38
CA GLY A 69 24.04 -7.61 -27.52
C GLY A 69 23.69 -8.08 -28.94
N GLN A 70 24.04 -9.33 -29.27
CA GLN A 70 23.91 -9.88 -30.63
C GLN A 70 22.50 -9.76 -31.23
N GLU A 71 21.46 -9.99 -30.43
CA GLU A 71 20.07 -9.90 -30.87
C GLU A 71 19.70 -8.49 -31.33
N VAL A 72 20.10 -7.48 -30.56
CA VAL A 72 19.82 -6.07 -30.87
C VAL A 72 20.68 -5.57 -32.03
N LEU A 73 21.89 -6.13 -32.25
CA LEU A 73 22.72 -5.81 -33.42
C LEU A 73 22.02 -6.17 -34.74
N GLY A 74 21.32 -7.32 -34.77
CA GLY A 74 20.52 -7.72 -35.93
C GLY A 74 19.47 -6.67 -36.28
N PHE A 75 18.71 -6.23 -35.28
CA PHE A 75 17.73 -5.14 -35.43
C PHE A 75 18.37 -3.84 -35.92
N VAL A 76 19.44 -3.37 -35.25
CA VAL A 76 20.15 -2.12 -35.58
C VAL A 76 20.64 -2.13 -37.03
N SER A 77 21.15 -3.27 -37.51
CA SER A 77 21.63 -3.42 -38.89
C SER A 77 20.53 -3.25 -39.94
N SER A 78 19.29 -3.59 -39.60
CA SER A 78 18.13 -3.49 -40.48
C SER A 78 17.42 -2.13 -40.40
N ALA A 79 17.45 -1.50 -39.22
CA ALA A 79 16.65 -0.30 -38.92
C ALA A 79 17.41 1.01 -39.16
N LEU A 80 18.75 1.02 -39.14
CA LEU A 80 19.52 2.22 -39.45
C LEU A 80 19.72 2.40 -40.96
N PRO A 81 19.62 3.63 -41.48
CA PRO A 81 19.94 3.92 -42.87
C PRO A 81 21.43 3.65 -43.15
N SER A 82 21.74 3.18 -44.35
CA SER A 82 23.13 2.91 -44.78
C SER A 82 23.99 4.18 -44.88
N THR A 83 23.37 5.37 -44.94
CA THR A 83 24.04 6.67 -45.01
C THR A 83 23.26 7.74 -44.22
N PRO A 84 23.94 8.59 -43.43
CA PRO A 84 25.37 8.54 -43.09
C PRO A 84 25.71 7.35 -42.18
N ARG A 85 26.85 6.70 -42.44
CA ARG A 85 27.37 5.63 -41.58
C ARG A 85 27.89 6.22 -40.26
N PHE A 86 27.92 5.40 -39.22
CA PHE A 86 28.46 5.75 -37.89
C PHE A 86 27.67 6.87 -37.19
N ASN A 87 26.35 6.92 -37.36
CA ASN A 87 25.53 7.94 -36.73
C ASN A 87 25.16 7.58 -35.27
N GLY A 88 25.91 8.08 -34.30
CA GLY A 88 25.71 7.80 -32.88
C GLY A 88 24.38 8.37 -32.35
N GLN A 89 24.04 9.59 -32.74
CA GLN A 89 22.76 10.22 -32.38
C GLN A 89 21.57 9.44 -32.95
N GLY A 90 21.64 9.02 -34.22
CA GLY A 90 20.61 8.21 -34.86
C GLY A 90 20.42 6.87 -34.15
N LEU A 91 21.54 6.20 -33.82
CA LEU A 91 21.52 4.95 -33.06
C LEU A 91 20.90 5.14 -31.66
N TRP A 92 21.30 6.19 -30.93
CA TRP A 92 20.75 6.49 -29.60
C TRP A 92 19.23 6.70 -29.64
N LYS A 93 18.75 7.52 -30.58
CA LYS A 93 17.31 7.77 -30.77
C LYS A 93 16.55 6.49 -31.13
N LEU A 94 17.11 5.66 -32.02
CA LEU A 94 16.52 4.38 -32.41
C LEU A 94 16.37 3.43 -31.22
N LEU A 95 17.44 3.26 -30.44
CA LEU A 95 17.42 2.36 -29.27
C LEU A 95 16.44 2.84 -28.20
N LYS A 96 16.40 4.16 -27.96
CA LYS A 96 15.43 4.76 -27.04
C LYS A 96 13.99 4.51 -27.51
N ALA A 97 13.70 4.80 -28.77
CA ALA A 97 12.36 4.59 -29.33
C ALA A 97 11.89 3.12 -29.26
N GLN A 98 12.82 2.16 -29.45
CA GLN A 98 12.46 0.75 -29.48
C GLN A 98 12.36 0.12 -28.08
N TYR A 99 13.21 0.54 -27.14
CA TYR A 99 13.43 -0.19 -25.88
C TYR A 99 13.18 0.61 -24.61
N ALA A 100 12.99 1.93 -24.68
CA ALA A 100 12.66 2.72 -23.48
C ALA A 100 11.32 2.32 -22.88
N GLY A 101 10.39 1.82 -23.70
CA GLY A 101 9.05 1.47 -23.25
C GLY A 101 8.28 2.68 -22.72
N ASP A 102 8.66 3.89 -23.16
CA ASP A 102 7.97 5.14 -22.81
C ASP A 102 6.80 5.45 -23.77
N ASP A 103 6.52 4.56 -24.72
CA ASP A 103 5.41 4.68 -25.65
C ASP A 103 4.06 4.37 -24.98
N LEU A 104 2.98 4.86 -25.60
CA LEU A 104 1.63 4.71 -25.08
C LEU A 104 1.23 3.24 -24.84
N THR A 105 1.69 2.32 -25.69
CA THR A 105 1.37 0.89 -25.57
C THR A 105 1.99 0.31 -24.31
N SER A 106 3.26 0.64 -24.04
CA SER A 106 3.97 0.23 -22.83
C SER A 106 3.35 0.83 -21.57
N GLN A 107 2.97 2.11 -21.61
CA GLN A 107 2.25 2.77 -20.51
C GLN A 107 0.88 2.12 -20.25
N THR A 108 0.09 1.87 -21.29
CA THR A 108 -1.21 1.18 -21.17
C THR A 108 -1.03 -0.23 -20.63
N THR A 109 -0.05 -0.98 -21.11
CA THR A 109 0.24 -2.34 -20.64
C THR A 109 0.67 -2.36 -19.18
N ALA A 110 1.53 -1.42 -18.76
CA ALA A 110 1.96 -1.30 -17.37
C ALA A 110 0.80 -0.93 -16.44
N LEU A 111 -0.06 0.01 -16.86
CA LEU A 111 -1.26 0.38 -16.11
C LEU A 111 -2.23 -0.80 -16.02
N ASP A 112 -2.50 -1.48 -17.13
CA ASP A 112 -3.41 -2.63 -17.20
C ASP A 112 -2.95 -3.75 -16.25
N GLN A 113 -1.65 -4.07 -16.26
CA GLN A 113 -1.07 -5.05 -15.34
C GLN A 113 -1.23 -4.64 -13.88
N PHE A 114 -1.07 -3.35 -13.55
CA PHE A 114 -1.27 -2.85 -12.19
C PHE A 114 -2.75 -2.90 -11.78
N LEU A 115 -3.67 -2.56 -12.68
CA LEU A 115 -5.11 -2.59 -12.44
C LEU A 115 -5.68 -4.00 -12.35
N HIS A 116 -5.08 -4.99 -13.01
CA HIS A 116 -5.48 -6.41 -12.95
C HIS A 116 -4.72 -7.20 -11.87
N LEU A 117 -3.98 -6.54 -10.98
CA LEU A 117 -3.44 -7.21 -9.80
C LEU A 117 -4.59 -7.74 -8.93
N ASP A 118 -4.53 -9.03 -8.65
CA ASP A 118 -5.45 -9.72 -7.75
C ASP A 118 -4.73 -10.14 -6.47
N PHE A 119 -5.45 -10.01 -5.36
CA PHE A 119 -4.96 -10.47 -4.07
C PHE A 119 -5.16 -11.99 -3.96
N SER A 120 -4.08 -12.70 -3.69
CA SER A 120 -4.09 -14.15 -3.43
C SER A 120 -3.59 -14.45 -2.03
N SER A 121 -2.35 -14.06 -1.76
CA SER A 121 -1.73 -14.06 -0.43
C SER A 121 -0.85 -12.83 -0.31
N ILE A 122 -0.55 -12.38 0.90
CA ILE A 122 0.33 -11.23 1.07
C ILE A 122 1.77 -11.52 0.60
N THR A 123 2.24 -12.76 0.78
CA THR A 123 3.58 -13.21 0.35
C THR A 123 3.78 -13.10 -1.16
N SER A 124 2.73 -13.33 -1.96
CA SER A 124 2.76 -13.14 -3.42
C SER A 124 2.38 -11.71 -3.82
N PHE A 125 1.40 -11.11 -3.14
CA PHE A 125 0.84 -9.81 -3.50
C PHE A 125 1.86 -8.69 -3.40
N ILE A 126 2.64 -8.61 -2.31
CA ILE A 126 3.61 -7.52 -2.13
C ILE A 126 4.70 -7.52 -3.23
N PRO A 127 5.36 -8.66 -3.55
CA PRO A 127 6.26 -8.74 -4.69
C PRO A 127 5.58 -8.37 -6.02
N SER A 128 4.35 -8.85 -6.26
CA SER A 128 3.60 -8.54 -7.49
C SER A 128 3.29 -7.05 -7.63
N VAL A 129 2.87 -6.40 -6.54
CA VAL A 129 2.61 -4.96 -6.49
C VAL A 129 3.89 -4.16 -6.76
N ARG A 130 5.02 -4.52 -6.13
CA ARG A 130 6.31 -3.88 -6.39
C ARG A 130 6.74 -4.03 -7.85
N SER A 131 6.61 -5.24 -8.40
CA SER A 131 6.95 -5.51 -9.79
C SER A 131 6.08 -4.69 -10.76
N ALA A 132 4.77 -4.62 -10.54
CA ALA A 132 3.87 -3.82 -11.36
C ALA A 132 4.16 -2.32 -11.22
N ASN A 133 4.45 -1.83 -10.02
CA ASN A 133 4.85 -0.45 -9.79
C ASN A 133 6.16 -0.11 -10.51
N GLN A 134 7.14 -1.01 -10.48
CA GLN A 134 8.38 -0.86 -11.23
C GLN A 134 8.10 -0.75 -12.73
N LYS A 135 7.19 -1.57 -13.29
CA LYS A 135 6.81 -1.47 -14.71
C LYS A 135 6.15 -0.13 -15.05
N ILE A 136 5.31 0.42 -14.16
CA ILE A 136 4.76 1.77 -14.31
C ILE A 136 5.90 2.80 -14.41
N THR A 137 6.84 2.80 -13.47
CA THR A 137 7.98 3.73 -13.47
C THR A 137 8.83 3.59 -14.73
N MET A 138 9.11 2.34 -15.12
CA MET A 138 9.90 2.01 -16.30
C MET A 138 9.23 2.46 -17.59
N SER A 139 7.89 2.45 -17.65
CA SER A 139 7.13 2.91 -18.81
C SER A 139 7.05 4.44 -18.94
N GLY A 140 7.64 5.18 -18.00
CA GLY A 140 7.50 6.64 -17.95
C GLY A 140 6.10 7.12 -17.54
N LEU A 141 5.17 6.22 -17.21
CA LEU A 141 3.84 6.58 -16.74
C LEU A 141 3.90 7.21 -15.34
N ILE A 142 3.63 8.51 -15.28
CA ILE A 142 3.58 9.26 -14.02
C ILE A 142 2.20 9.06 -13.40
N LEU A 143 2.16 8.27 -12.33
CA LEU A 143 1.03 8.15 -11.43
C LEU A 143 1.43 8.72 -10.07
N ASP A 144 0.59 9.59 -9.52
CA ASP A 144 0.84 10.13 -8.19
C ASP A 144 0.86 8.99 -7.15
N ASP A 145 1.78 9.08 -6.17
CA ASP A 145 1.95 8.04 -5.14
C ASP A 145 0.67 7.82 -4.34
N ARG A 146 -0.15 8.86 -4.15
CA ARG A 146 -1.48 8.74 -3.54
C ARG A 146 -2.40 7.89 -4.39
N VAL A 147 -2.40 8.07 -5.71
CA VAL A 147 -3.24 7.30 -6.64
C VAL A 147 -2.83 5.84 -6.64
N ARG A 148 -1.52 5.56 -6.75
CA ARG A 148 -0.98 4.18 -6.68
C ARG A 148 -1.38 3.51 -5.36
N THR A 149 -1.25 4.24 -4.25
CA THR A 149 -1.62 3.76 -2.93
C THR A 149 -3.11 3.42 -2.86
N ILE A 150 -3.99 4.33 -3.29
CA ILE A 150 -5.44 4.09 -3.29
C ILE A 150 -5.80 2.87 -4.14
N LEU A 151 -5.22 2.74 -5.33
CA LEU A 151 -5.47 1.61 -6.23
C LEU A 151 -5.02 0.29 -5.59
N MET A 152 -3.83 0.24 -4.99
CA MET A 152 -3.32 -0.93 -4.28
C MET A 152 -4.17 -1.29 -3.05
N LEU A 153 -4.58 -0.31 -2.25
CA LEU A 153 -5.44 -0.53 -1.08
C LEU A 153 -6.82 -1.09 -1.46
N LYS A 154 -7.36 -0.74 -2.64
CA LYS A 154 -8.62 -1.31 -3.16
C LYS A 154 -8.50 -2.80 -3.49
N LYS A 155 -7.29 -3.31 -3.71
CA LYS A 155 -7.04 -4.74 -4.00
C LYS A 155 -6.99 -5.60 -2.74
N LEU A 156 -6.82 -5.00 -1.57
CA LEU A 156 -6.76 -5.74 -0.31
C LEU A 156 -8.14 -6.22 0.14
N PRO A 157 -8.25 -7.45 0.67
CA PRO A 157 -9.51 -7.98 1.18
C PRO A 157 -9.96 -7.29 2.48
N SER A 158 -11.16 -7.63 2.95
CA SER A 158 -11.81 -7.02 4.12
C SER A 158 -10.98 -7.05 5.39
N ASP A 159 -10.13 -8.07 5.55
CA ASP A 159 -9.32 -8.31 6.75
C ASP A 159 -8.26 -7.22 6.95
N TYR A 160 -7.98 -6.43 5.91
CA TYR A 160 -7.06 -5.29 5.94
C TYR A 160 -7.76 -3.93 6.11
N ARG A 161 -9.05 -3.92 6.51
CA ARG A 161 -9.82 -2.67 6.67
C ARG A 161 -9.14 -1.67 7.63
N SER A 162 -8.72 -2.14 8.80
CA SER A 162 -7.97 -1.37 9.79
C SER A 162 -6.72 -0.72 9.18
N PHE A 163 -5.94 -1.47 8.40
CA PHE A 163 -4.77 -0.93 7.71
C PHE A 163 -5.18 0.14 6.68
N ARG A 164 -6.23 -0.11 5.90
CA ARG A 164 -6.76 0.87 4.94
C ARG A 164 -7.16 2.17 5.63
N ASP A 165 -7.79 2.10 6.80
CA ASP A 165 -8.21 3.28 7.56
C ASP A 165 -7.01 4.06 8.12
N ILE A 166 -6.00 3.36 8.66
CA ILE A 166 -4.75 3.97 9.16
C ILE A 166 -4.00 4.72 8.06
N VAL A 167 -3.84 4.09 6.88
CA VAL A 167 -3.23 4.75 5.73
C VAL A 167 -4.10 5.90 5.25
N SER A 168 -5.42 5.76 5.33
CA SER A 168 -6.35 6.80 4.87
C SER A 168 -6.31 8.08 5.71
N MET A 169 -6.07 7.95 7.01
CA MET A 169 -5.89 9.10 7.89
C MET A 169 -4.63 9.93 7.57
N ASN A 170 -3.63 9.32 6.91
CA ASN A 170 -2.35 9.95 6.57
C ASN A 170 -2.16 10.13 5.05
N TYR A 171 -3.24 10.15 4.27
CA TYR A 171 -3.13 10.29 2.81
C TYR A 171 -2.39 11.59 2.43
N GLY A 172 -1.26 11.44 1.74
CA GLY A 172 -0.61 12.54 1.01
C GLY A 172 0.79 12.93 1.49
N THR A 173 1.29 12.37 2.59
CA THR A 173 2.67 12.65 3.07
C THR A 173 3.64 11.50 2.84
N GLU A 174 3.14 10.33 2.45
CA GLU A 174 3.93 9.11 2.34
C GLU A 174 4.13 8.68 0.89
N SER A 175 5.34 8.21 0.59
CA SER A 175 5.62 7.57 -0.69
C SER A 175 4.95 6.20 -0.78
N PHE A 176 4.71 5.73 -2.01
CA PHE A 176 4.12 4.42 -2.25
C PHE A 176 4.90 3.28 -1.54
N GLU A 177 6.23 3.32 -1.62
CA GLU A 177 7.10 2.33 -0.96
C GLU A 177 7.03 2.38 0.58
N SER A 178 6.80 3.55 1.18
CA SER A 178 6.58 3.65 2.63
C SER A 178 5.33 2.87 3.04
N VAL A 179 4.25 3.02 2.28
CA VAL A 179 2.99 2.32 2.55
C VAL A 179 3.13 0.81 2.37
N ILE A 180 3.86 0.35 1.35
CA ILE A 180 4.15 -1.09 1.18
C ILE A 180 4.94 -1.64 2.36
N LYS A 181 5.97 -0.93 2.87
CA LYS A 181 6.70 -1.35 4.08
C LYS A 181 5.83 -1.39 5.34
N LYS A 182 4.89 -0.44 5.46
CA LYS A 182 3.90 -0.46 6.55
C LYS A 182 2.95 -1.65 6.43
N LEU A 183 2.55 -2.03 5.22
CA LEU A 183 1.75 -3.22 4.98
C LEU A 183 2.50 -4.49 5.40
N GLU A 184 3.78 -4.63 5.05
CA GLU A 184 4.63 -5.74 5.52
C GLU A 184 4.69 -5.79 7.05
N SER A 185 4.93 -4.64 7.69
CA SER A 185 4.98 -4.55 9.15
C SER A 185 3.63 -4.89 9.80
N TYR A 186 2.53 -4.43 9.21
CA TYR A 186 1.17 -4.70 9.68
C TYR A 186 0.86 -6.20 9.65
N VAL A 187 1.23 -6.88 8.56
CA VAL A 187 1.04 -8.31 8.38
C VAL A 187 1.83 -9.10 9.42
N ALA A 188 3.10 -8.75 9.63
CA ALA A 188 3.95 -9.40 10.62
C ALA A 188 3.43 -9.23 12.06
N GLN A 189 2.82 -8.08 12.37
CA GLN A 189 2.27 -7.80 13.70
C GLN A 189 0.93 -8.46 13.98
N ASN A 190 0.10 -8.66 12.94
CA ASN A 190 -1.27 -9.16 13.09
C ASN A 190 -1.41 -10.64 12.70
N ASP A 191 -0.31 -11.35 12.45
CA ASP A 191 -0.30 -12.79 12.13
C ASP A 191 -1.18 -13.18 10.91
N LEU A 192 -1.38 -12.24 9.97
CA LEU A 192 -2.30 -12.39 8.84
C LEU A 192 -1.82 -13.37 7.75
N ASP A 193 -0.57 -13.83 7.84
CA ASP A 193 0.00 -14.88 6.97
C ASP A 193 -0.52 -16.29 7.30
N LYS A 194 -1.13 -16.48 8.46
CA LYS A 194 -1.65 -17.78 8.88
C LYS A 194 -3.04 -17.99 8.26
N LYS A 195 -3.15 -18.96 7.33
CA LYS A 195 -4.43 -19.53 6.84
C LYS A 195 -5.38 -19.67 8.03
N PRO A 196 -6.66 -19.25 7.93
CA PRO A 196 -7.49 -19.03 9.11
C PRO A 196 -7.53 -20.28 9.98
N PRO A 197 -7.11 -20.23 11.25
CA PRO A 197 -7.73 -21.10 12.23
C PRO A 197 -9.19 -20.65 12.27
N SER A 198 -10.09 -21.58 12.00
CA SER A 198 -11.51 -21.44 12.24
C SER A 198 -11.76 -21.10 13.71
N THR A 199 -11.70 -19.81 14.06
CA THR A 199 -12.34 -19.12 15.19
C THR A 199 -11.76 -17.70 15.27
N SER A 200 -12.63 -16.72 15.08
CA SER A 200 -12.41 -15.30 15.27
C SER A 200 -11.90 -14.97 16.67
N SER A 201 -10.77 -14.28 16.78
CA SER A 201 -10.40 -13.49 17.96
C SER A 201 -9.72 -12.19 17.54
N ILE A 202 -10.37 -11.08 17.85
CA ILE A 202 -9.97 -9.69 17.60
C ILE A 202 -8.77 -9.32 18.50
N PRO A 203 -7.75 -8.57 18.03
CA PRO A 203 -6.92 -7.77 18.90
C PRO A 203 -7.23 -6.27 18.75
N ILE A 204 -7.51 -5.59 19.86
CA ILE A 204 -7.44 -4.12 19.95
C ILE A 204 -6.33 -3.79 20.95
N GLN A 205 -5.37 -2.97 20.55
CA GLN A 205 -4.44 -2.30 21.48
C GLN A 205 -4.49 -0.78 21.29
N SER A 206 -4.87 -0.08 22.37
CA SER A 206 -4.40 1.23 22.86
C SER A 206 -5.41 1.72 23.91
N LEU A 207 -5.09 2.33 25.06
CA LEU A 207 -3.86 2.80 25.69
C LEU A 207 -4.25 3.11 27.17
N LEU A 208 -3.30 2.99 28.10
CA LEU A 208 -3.26 3.62 29.45
C LEU A 208 -4.29 3.15 30.50
N THR A 209 -3.89 2.22 31.38
CA THR A 209 -3.68 2.43 32.84
C THR A 209 -3.12 1.13 33.42
N ARG A 210 -2.07 1.23 34.24
CA ARG A 210 -1.36 0.12 34.90
C ARG A 210 -2.33 -0.71 35.78
N PRO A 211 -2.51 -2.03 35.60
CA PRO A 211 -3.24 -2.85 36.55
C PRO A 211 -2.26 -3.67 37.39
N ASN A 212 -2.39 -3.53 38.71
CA ASN A 212 -1.81 -4.46 39.65
C ASN A 212 -2.76 -5.67 39.80
N ASP A 213 -2.17 -6.85 39.72
CA ASP A 213 -2.65 -8.16 40.16
C ASP A 213 -4.01 -8.72 39.67
N GLN A 214 -3.84 -9.73 38.80
CA GLN A 214 -4.43 -11.08 38.88
C GLN A 214 -5.81 -11.40 38.27
N ALA A 215 -5.70 -12.40 37.39
CA ALA A 215 -6.60 -13.54 37.16
C ALA A 215 -7.57 -13.48 35.97
N SER A 216 -7.19 -14.27 34.98
CA SER A 216 -7.91 -14.68 33.79
C SER A 216 -9.27 -15.35 34.03
N SER A 217 -10.11 -15.20 32.99
CA SER A 217 -10.97 -16.21 32.37
C SER A 217 -12.34 -16.56 32.98
N ASN A 218 -13.35 -16.33 32.13
CA ASN A 218 -14.43 -17.23 31.70
C ASN A 218 -15.43 -17.84 32.71
N SER A 219 -16.69 -17.46 32.47
CA SER A 219 -17.88 -18.31 32.38
C SER A 219 -18.04 -19.44 33.41
N ASN A 220 -18.76 -19.14 34.46
CA ASN A 220 -20.07 -19.75 34.72
C ASN A 220 -20.74 -18.89 35.79
N SER A 221 -22.07 -18.78 35.73
CA SER A 221 -22.89 -18.09 36.72
C SER A 221 -22.63 -18.67 38.12
N ALA A 222 -21.59 -18.18 38.79
CA ALA A 222 -21.24 -18.59 40.14
C ALA A 222 -22.32 -18.02 41.05
N VAL A 223 -23.24 -18.89 41.43
CA VAL A 223 -24.23 -18.62 42.45
C VAL A 223 -23.50 -18.45 43.77
N CYS A 224 -23.73 -17.34 44.46
CA CYS A 224 -23.12 -17.08 45.76
C CYS A 224 -23.52 -18.18 46.75
N SER A 225 -22.54 -18.86 47.37
CA SER A 225 -22.79 -19.93 48.34
C SER A 225 -23.54 -19.48 49.60
N HIS A 226 -23.61 -18.17 49.88
CA HIS A 226 -24.30 -17.61 51.03
C HIS A 226 -25.76 -17.25 50.75
N CYS A 227 -26.03 -16.46 49.70
CA CYS A 227 -27.39 -15.98 49.41
C CYS A 227 -28.05 -16.68 48.22
N LYS A 228 -27.37 -17.66 47.61
CA LYS A 228 -27.84 -18.43 46.45
C LYS A 228 -28.30 -17.59 45.24
N LYS A 229 -27.82 -16.34 45.12
CA LYS A 229 -28.08 -15.48 43.95
C LYS A 229 -26.87 -15.48 43.00
N PRO A 230 -27.08 -15.50 41.67
CA PRO A 230 -26.00 -15.40 40.69
C PRO A 230 -25.41 -13.98 40.63
N GLY A 231 -24.23 -13.84 40.03
CA GLY A 231 -23.63 -12.54 39.70
C GLY A 231 -22.66 -11.96 40.73
N HIS A 232 -22.41 -12.63 41.85
CA HIS A 232 -21.36 -12.21 42.80
C HIS A 232 -20.79 -13.41 43.59
N ARG A 233 -19.57 -13.25 44.11
CA ARG A 233 -18.91 -14.23 44.99
C ARG A 233 -19.25 -13.94 46.47
N PRO A 234 -19.14 -14.94 47.38
CA PRO A 234 -19.54 -14.81 48.79
C PRO A 234 -18.88 -13.67 49.57
N HIS A 235 -17.68 -13.24 49.15
CA HIS A 235 -16.96 -12.12 49.79
C HIS A 235 -17.55 -10.74 49.45
N ASN A 236 -18.33 -10.63 48.37
CA ASN A 236 -19.03 -9.42 47.92
C ASN A 236 -20.55 -9.54 48.11
N CYS A 237 -21.02 -10.45 48.97
CA CYS A 237 -22.43 -10.66 49.22
C CYS A 237 -22.97 -9.60 50.19
N TRP A 238 -23.86 -8.73 49.71
CA TRP A 238 -24.49 -7.67 50.53
C TRP A 238 -25.38 -8.20 51.65
N VAL A 239 -25.87 -9.45 51.53
CA VAL A 239 -26.62 -10.11 52.61
C VAL A 239 -25.68 -10.51 53.77
N LYS A 240 -24.40 -10.77 53.48
CA LYS A 240 -23.38 -11.11 54.48
C LYS A 240 -22.63 -9.88 55.00
N PHE A 241 -22.49 -8.84 54.16
CA PHE A 241 -21.80 -7.60 54.47
C PHE A 241 -22.71 -6.40 54.11
N PRO A 242 -23.71 -6.08 54.96
CA PRO A 242 -24.65 -4.99 54.70
C PRO A 242 -23.99 -3.61 54.59
N GLU A 243 -22.83 -3.43 55.24
CA GLU A 243 -22.04 -2.20 55.18
C GLU A 243 -21.43 -1.92 53.79
N LYS A 244 -21.41 -2.93 52.91
CA LYS A 244 -20.92 -2.82 51.52
C LYS A 244 -22.05 -2.67 50.49
N ALA A 245 -23.30 -2.60 50.94
CA ALA A 245 -24.44 -2.42 50.06
C ALA A 245 -24.49 -0.97 49.52
N PRO A 246 -24.70 -0.76 48.20
CA PRO A 246 -24.95 0.57 47.65
C PRO A 246 -26.22 1.18 48.27
N ARG A 247 -26.17 2.45 48.72
CA ARG A 247 -27.30 3.13 49.37
C ARG A 247 -28.37 3.68 48.41
N THR A 248 -28.44 3.18 47.17
CA THR A 248 -29.35 3.71 46.14
C THR A 248 -30.38 2.68 45.69
N GLU A 249 -31.64 3.12 45.62
CA GLU A 249 -32.82 2.30 45.29
C GLU A 249 -32.69 1.58 43.93
N ALA A 250 -31.99 2.19 42.97
CA ALA A 250 -31.70 1.62 41.65
C ALA A 250 -30.83 0.34 41.68
N ALA A 251 -30.06 0.10 42.76
CA ALA A 251 -29.21 -1.09 42.89
C ALA A 251 -30.00 -2.34 43.34
N HIS A 252 -31.25 -2.18 43.77
CA HIS A 252 -32.10 -3.28 44.26
C HIS A 252 -32.99 -3.90 43.17
N ALA A 253 -33.02 -3.35 41.96
CA ALA A 253 -33.76 -3.93 40.84
C ALA A 253 -33.04 -5.17 40.30
N THR A 254 -33.51 -6.36 40.66
CA THR A 254 -33.09 -7.60 40.00
C THR A 254 -33.54 -7.59 38.53
N LEU A 255 -32.65 -8.01 37.62
CA LEU A 255 -32.84 -8.14 36.16
C LEU A 255 -34.12 -8.86 35.69
N GLN A 256 -34.90 -9.43 36.61
CA GLN A 256 -36.13 -10.15 36.31
C GLN A 256 -37.32 -9.22 35.98
N GLU A 257 -37.30 -7.96 36.43
CA GLU A 257 -38.41 -7.03 36.18
C GLU A 257 -38.37 -6.35 34.79
N ASN A 258 -37.22 -6.37 34.10
CA ASN A 258 -37.09 -5.81 32.75
C ASN A 258 -37.10 -6.86 31.62
N TYR A 259 -37.20 -8.15 31.95
CA TYR A 259 -37.18 -9.21 30.93
C TYR A 259 -38.49 -9.28 30.11
N ASN A 260 -39.61 -8.82 30.67
CA ASN A 260 -40.93 -8.93 30.03
C ASN A 260 -41.24 -7.81 29.00
N GLN A 261 -40.30 -6.91 28.70
CA GLN A 261 -40.51 -5.83 27.71
C GLN A 261 -39.80 -6.07 26.36
N LEU A 262 -39.15 -7.22 26.16
CA LEU A 262 -38.49 -7.59 24.90
C LEU A 262 -39.24 -8.72 24.15
N ASN A 263 -40.57 -8.72 24.19
CA ASN A 263 -41.36 -9.76 23.52
C ASN A 263 -41.53 -9.57 22.01
N ASP A 264 -41.12 -8.44 21.45
CA ASP A 264 -41.03 -8.28 19.99
C ASP A 264 -39.80 -7.41 19.62
N PRO A 265 -38.74 -8.00 19.04
CA PRO A 265 -37.55 -7.25 18.63
C PRO A 265 -37.77 -6.35 17.40
N THR A 266 -39.00 -6.21 16.90
CA THR A 266 -39.33 -5.39 15.73
C THR A 266 -40.18 -4.14 16.02
N ASP A 267 -40.66 -3.95 17.25
CA ASP A 267 -41.48 -2.79 17.62
C ASP A 267 -40.64 -1.70 18.30
N PHE A 268 -40.40 -0.60 17.58
CA PHE A 268 -39.66 0.58 18.06
C PHE A 268 -40.57 1.77 18.41
N THR A 269 -41.88 1.55 18.59
CA THR A 269 -42.85 2.62 18.80
C THR A 269 -42.81 3.24 20.20
N HIS A 270 -42.12 2.62 21.16
CA HIS A 270 -42.05 3.09 22.54
C HIS A 270 -40.62 3.10 23.09
N PHE A 271 -40.27 4.12 23.88
CA PHE A 271 -38.96 4.24 24.55
C PHE A 271 -39.11 4.89 25.92
N ARG A 272 -38.16 4.61 26.84
CA ARG A 272 -38.12 5.25 28.16
C ARG A 272 -37.06 6.34 28.22
N LEU A 273 -37.42 7.47 28.83
CA LEU A 273 -36.49 8.54 29.19
C LEU A 273 -35.82 8.25 30.53
N ALA A 274 -34.82 9.06 30.90
CA ALA A 274 -34.02 8.89 32.12
C ALA A 274 -34.82 9.02 33.43
N ASP A 275 -36.05 9.53 33.36
CA ASP A 275 -37.03 9.60 34.44
C ASP A 275 -37.81 8.27 34.64
N GLY A 276 -37.61 7.30 33.74
CA GLY A 276 -38.24 5.98 33.79
C GLY A 276 -39.65 5.94 33.18
N VAL A 277 -40.15 7.04 32.62
CA VAL A 277 -41.47 7.13 31.98
C VAL A 277 -41.41 6.59 30.55
N LEU A 278 -42.41 5.79 30.16
CA LEU A 278 -42.53 5.22 28.81
C LEU A 278 -43.30 6.19 27.91
N HIS A 279 -42.74 6.53 26.74
CA HIS A 279 -43.34 7.44 25.77
C HIS A 279 -43.54 6.74 24.43
N HIS A 280 -44.64 7.08 23.75
CA HIS A 280 -44.87 6.68 22.35
C HIS A 280 -44.16 7.66 21.41
N VAL A 281 -43.57 7.17 20.31
CA VAL A 281 -42.82 7.98 19.32
C VAL A 281 -43.66 9.14 18.77
N ASP A 282 -44.94 8.89 18.47
CA ASP A 282 -45.85 9.91 17.94
C ASP A 282 -46.24 11.02 18.95
N GLU A 283 -45.94 10.83 20.24
CA GLU A 283 -46.20 11.83 21.28
C GLU A 283 -45.05 12.84 21.44
N ILE A 284 -43.88 12.56 20.84
CA ILE A 284 -42.77 13.53 20.85
C ILE A 284 -43.03 14.62 19.82
N LYS A 285 -43.28 15.83 20.31
CA LYS A 285 -43.20 17.06 19.52
C LYS A 285 -42.11 17.94 20.09
N PHE A 286 -41.18 18.35 19.24
CA PHE A 286 -40.13 19.28 19.61
C PHE A 286 -40.64 20.71 19.43
N ASP A 287 -40.53 21.52 20.48
CA ASP A 287 -40.88 22.93 20.43
C ASP A 287 -40.05 23.65 19.35
N GLY A 288 -40.73 24.40 18.49
CA GLY A 288 -40.11 25.15 17.38
C GLY A 288 -40.04 24.40 16.04
N VAL A 289 -40.54 23.17 15.95
CA VAL A 289 -40.60 22.41 14.68
C VAL A 289 -42.03 22.37 14.14
N LYS A 290 -42.21 22.75 12.87
CA LYS A 290 -43.49 22.67 12.17
C LYS A 290 -43.56 21.35 11.40
N TYR A 291 -44.46 20.47 11.80
CA TYR A 291 -44.68 19.17 11.19
C TYR A 291 -45.80 19.28 10.13
N PHE A 292 -45.57 18.76 8.92
CA PHE A 292 -46.54 18.70 7.82
C PHE A 292 -47.15 17.31 7.72
#